data_AF-A0A0K2GFH9-F1
#
_entry.id   AF-A0A0K2GFH9-F1
#
_cell.length_a   1.000
_cell.length_b   1.000
_cell.length_c   1.000
_cell.angle_alpha   90.00
_cell.angle_beta   90.00
_cell.angle_gamma   90.00
#
_symmetry.space_group_name_H-M   'P 1'
#
loop_
_entity.id
_entity.type
_entity.pdbx_description
1 polymer ?
#
loop_
_entity_poly.entity_id
_entity_poly.type
_entity_poly.pdbx_seq_one_letter_code
_entity_poly.pdbx_strand_id
1 'polypeptide(L)' 'MDAPSGLLLGFTETRRPLHIQVSYVDSEMVKIITVYEPDPAEWYDYARRR' A
#
# COMPACT_ATOMS: atom_id res chain seq x y z
N MET A 1 9.39 -10.51 17.12
CA MET A 1 8.68 -9.22 17.27
C MET A 1 8.24 -8.83 15.89
N ASP A 2 6.94 -8.75 15.65
CA ASP A 2 6.41 -8.35 14.35
C ASP A 2 6.71 -6.86 14.15
N ALA A 3 7.36 -6.52 13.03
CA ALA A 3 7.55 -5.14 12.64
C ALA A 3 6.20 -4.53 12.23
N PRO A 4 5.84 -3.32 12.69
CA PRO A 4 4.61 -2.70 12.24
C PRO A 4 4.65 -2.49 10.73
N SER A 5 3.51 -2.77 10.10
CA SER A 5 3.33 -2.64 8.67
C SER A 5 2.07 -1.84 8.36
N GLY A 6 2.04 -1.22 7.19
CA GLY A 6 0.95 -0.39 6.74
C GLY A 6 0.73 -0.53 5.25
N LEU A 7 -0.49 -0.25 4.82
CA LEU A 7 -0.87 -0.18 3.42
C LEU A 7 -1.01 1.30 3.04
N LEU A 8 -0.19 1.76 2.09
CA LEU A 8 -0.28 3.10 1.52
C LEU A 8 -1.02 3.03 0.19
N LEU A 9 -1.94 3.97 -0.03
CA LEU A 9 -2.59 4.21 -1.32
C LEU A 9 -1.90 5.38 -2.02
N GLY A 10 -1.38 5.13 -3.22
CA GLY A 10 -0.80 6.14 -4.09
C GLY A 10 -1.41 6.10 -5.49
N PHE A 11 -1.10 7.11 -6.30
CA PHE A 11 -1.52 7.18 -7.70
C PHE A 11 -0.34 7.55 -8.59
N THR A 12 -0.26 6.95 -9.76
CA THR A 12 0.70 7.38 -10.79
C THR A 12 0.29 8.71 -11.41
N GLU A 13 1.19 9.34 -12.18
CA GLU A 13 0.86 10.54 -12.97
C GLU A 13 -0.32 10.32 -13.93
N THR A 14 -0.49 9.09 -14.42
CA THR A 14 -1.63 8.68 -15.26
C THR A 14 -2.86 8.26 -14.44
N ARG A 15 -2.92 8.56 -13.14
CA ARG A 15 -4.01 8.25 -12.20
C ARG A 15 -4.30 6.76 -11.99
N ARG A 16 -3.31 5.88 -12.18
CA ARG A 16 -3.46 4.45 -11.84
C ARG A 16 -3.26 4.27 -10.33
N PRO A 17 -4.18 3.63 -9.59
CA PRO A 17 -4.03 3.41 -8.15
C PRO A 17 -2.96 2.36 -7.87
N LEU A 18 -2.22 2.53 -6.78
CA LEU A 18 -1.20 1.60 -6.30
C LEU A 18 -1.36 1.39 -4.80
N HIS A 19 -1.44 0.12 -4.41
CA HIS A 19 -1.29 -0.35 -3.05
C HIS A 19 0.18 -0.68 -2.80
N ILE A 20 0.74 -0.04 -1.78
CA ILE A 20 2.15 -0.20 -1.38
C ILE A 20 2.15 -0.73 0.05
N GLN A 21 2.45 -2.01 0.23
CA GLN A 21 2.65 -2.57 1.56
C GLN A 21 4.05 -2.21 2.02
N VAL A 22 4.15 -1.57 3.18
CA VAL A 22 5.42 -1.15 3.77
C VAL A 22 5.58 -1.73 5.17
N SER A 23 6.81 -2.03 5.56
CA SER A 23 7.18 -2.13 6.98
C SER A 23 7.94 -0.88 7.38
N TYR A 24 7.57 -0.31 8.52
CA TYR A 24 8.26 0.81 9.14
C TYR A 24 8.65 0.36 10.53
N VAL A 25 9.94 0.09 10.71
CA VAL A 25 10.55 -0.04 12.05
C VAL A 25 11.28 1.28 12.28
N ASP A 26 11.36 1.75 13.53
CA ASP A 26 12.09 2.97 13.95
C ASP A 26 13.49 3.04 13.31
N SER A 27 13.53 3.55 12.10
CA SER A 27 14.66 3.58 11.20
C SER A 27 14.38 4.64 10.15
N GLU A 28 15.44 5.20 9.60
CA GLU A 28 15.34 6.25 8.59
C GLU A 28 14.86 5.71 7.23
N MET A 29 14.76 4.38 7.07
CA MET A 29 14.41 3.73 5.83
C MET A 29 13.08 2.98 5.94
N VAL A 30 12.18 3.26 5.00
CA VAL A 30 10.96 2.48 4.82
C VAL A 30 11.25 1.32 3.88
N LYS A 31 10.88 0.09 4.26
CA LYS A 31 10.98 -1.08 3.39
C LYS A 31 9.66 -1.32 2.68
N ILE A 32 9.69 -1.31 1.35
CA ILE A 32 8.57 -1.76 0.52
C ILE A 32 8.58 -3.29 0.49
N ILE A 33 7.45 -3.89 0.86
CA ILE A 33 7.25 -5.35 0.86
C ILE A 33 6.66 -5.78 -0.48
N THR A 34 5.58 -5.14 -0.92
CA THR A 34 4.95 -5.39 -2.22
C THR A 34 4.26 -4.15 -2.75
N VAL A 35 4.12 -4.08 -4.08
CA VAL A 35 3.37 -3.05 -4.79
C VAL A 35 2.46 -3.72 -5.81
N TYR A 36 1.18 -3.39 -5.79
CA TYR A 36 0.20 -3.91 -6.73
C TYR A 36 -0.89 -2.89 -7.03
N GLU A 37 -1.58 -3.04 -8.15
CA GLU A 37 -2.79 -2.29 -8.44
C GLU A 37 -3.99 -2.97 -7.75
N PRO A 38 -4.79 -2.25 -6.95
CA PRO A 38 -5.93 -2.85 -6.27
C PRO A 38 -7.00 -3.31 -7.25
N ASP A 39 -7.52 -4.51 -7.06
CA ASP A 39 -8.64 -5.02 -7.84
C ASP A 39 -9.93 -4.23 -7.48
N PRO A 40 -10.56 -3.54 -8.45
CA PRO A 40 -11.80 -2.79 -8.19
C PRO A 40 -12.99 -3.66 -7.77
N ALA A 41 -12.93 -4.98 -7.98
CA ALA A 41 -13.94 -5.91 -7.47
C ALA A 41 -13.80 -6.14 -5.95
N GLU A 42 -12.59 -6.06 -5.42
CA GLU A 42 -12.27 -6.28 -4.01
C GLU A 42 -12.25 -5.00 -3.17
N TRP A 43 -12.03 -3.83 -3.79
CA TRP A 43 -11.78 -2.57 -3.09
C TRP A 43 -12.75 -1.45 -3.47
N TYR A 44 -13.37 -0.85 -2.46
CA TYR A 44 -14.12 0.41 -2.58
C TYR A 44 -13.17 1.60 -2.48
N ASP A 45 -13.23 2.49 -3.48
CA ASP A 45 -12.41 3.69 -3.59
C ASP A 45 -10.90 3.44 -3.37
N TYR A 46 -10.45 2.22 -3.68
CA TYR A 46 -9.08 1.76 -3.46
C TYR A 46 -8.60 1.83 -2.00
N ALA A 47 -9.48 1.98 -1.01
CA ALA A 47 -9.08 2.19 0.39
C ALA A 47 -9.74 1.22 1.36
N ARG A 48 -10.97 0.78 1.06
CA ARG A 48 -11.71 -0.14 1.91
C ARG A 48 -11.95 -1.45 1.16
N ARG A 49 -11.42 -2.54 1.71
CA ARG A 49 -11.71 -3.88 1.21
C ARG A 49 -13.17 -4.24 1.48
N ARG A 50 -13.81 -4.94 0.55
CA ARG A 50 -15.16 -5.48 0.71
C ARG A 50 -15.22 -6.55 1.81
#